data_AF-A0A5J6U685-F1
#
_entry.id   AF-A0A5J6U685-F1
#
_cell.length_a   1.000
_cell.length_b   1.000
_cell.length_c   1.000
_cell.angle_alpha   90.00
_cell.angle_beta   90.00
_cell.angle_gamma   90.00
#
_symmetry.space_group_name_H-M   'P 1'
#
loop_
_entity.id
_entity.type
_entity.pdbx_description
1 polymer ?
#
loop_
_entity_poly.entity_id
_entity_poly.type
_entity_poly.pdbx_seq_one_letter_code
_entity_poly.pdbx_strand_id
1 'polypeptide(L)'
;MPRPNRPDNGRTTYSAATYPGDGRSMSNPPARLTAEAVDEVFPRGVVRPPAGAIPPGIKHRPTREFINGVGLPGEIRGRAAVIHEPADGGWQPLPDLWEEIREHDWTWTMPEHPEDWFYIGNIFGLGLLVIDGESGQVRFIPESEAGLFLLHKSVESLAYYMYAIERDGQKYSEAYAASIDKDPNDPRDKEGVFMEGGRALSAELYAFDPTPFVNDADEPWEDNGEGPWAWMIREISEGAWAE
;
A
#
# COMPACT_ATOMS: atom_id res chain seq x y z
N MET A 1 -2.85 -43.69 -6.02
CA MET A 1 -1.74 -43.23 -6.88
C MET A 1 -0.88 -42.29 -6.05
N PRO A 2 0.43 -42.52 -5.92
CA PRO A 2 1.33 -41.63 -5.18
C PRO A 2 1.62 -40.37 -6.00
N ARG A 3 1.60 -39.19 -5.37
CA ARG A 3 2.01 -37.93 -6.00
C ARG A 3 3.53 -37.94 -6.22
N PRO A 4 4.05 -37.40 -7.34
CA PRO A 4 5.49 -37.33 -7.57
C PRO A 4 6.14 -36.31 -6.62
N ASN A 5 7.32 -36.68 -6.10
CA ASN A 5 8.16 -35.82 -5.27
C ASN A 5 8.50 -34.51 -6.00
N ARG A 6 8.24 -33.39 -5.34
CA ARG A 6 8.72 -32.07 -5.74
C ARG A 6 10.25 -32.03 -5.49
N PRO A 7 11.08 -31.56 -6.45
CA PRO A 7 12.51 -31.45 -6.22
C PRO A 7 12.80 -30.43 -5.11
N ASP A 8 13.72 -30.81 -4.23
CA ASP A 8 14.31 -29.99 -3.19
C ASP A 8 15.23 -28.97 -3.88
N ASN A 9 14.72 -27.75 -4.07
CA ASN A 9 15.49 -26.66 -4.64
C ASN A 9 16.38 -26.12 -3.51
N GLY A 10 17.63 -26.59 -3.52
CA GLY A 10 18.65 -26.23 -2.54
C GLY A 10 18.64 -24.73 -2.21
N ARG A 11 18.48 -24.43 -0.92
CA ARG A 11 18.74 -23.13 -0.31
C ARG A 11 20.12 -22.66 -0.77
N THR A 12 20.14 -21.78 -1.77
CA THR A 12 21.32 -21.00 -2.09
C THR A 12 21.41 -19.96 -0.98
N THR A 13 22.28 -20.20 0.00
CA THR A 13 22.63 -19.17 0.97
C THR A 13 23.34 -18.06 0.20
N TYR A 14 22.61 -17.02 -0.18
CA TYR A 14 23.24 -15.78 -0.61
C TYR A 14 23.96 -15.19 0.59
N SER A 15 25.28 -15.35 0.59
CA SER A 15 26.18 -14.64 1.49
C SER A 15 25.93 -13.15 1.29
N ALA A 16 25.57 -12.44 2.35
CA ALA A 16 25.42 -11.00 2.37
C ALA A 16 26.65 -10.34 1.75
N ALA A 17 26.55 -9.96 0.48
CA ALA A 17 27.49 -9.06 -0.15
C ALA A 17 27.32 -7.73 0.56
N THR A 18 28.36 -7.31 1.26
CA THR A 18 28.40 -5.99 1.90
C THR A 18 28.42 -4.98 0.77
N TYR A 19 27.27 -4.40 0.42
CA TYR A 19 27.19 -3.34 -0.56
C TYR A 19 27.93 -2.12 -0.01
N PRO A 20 28.92 -1.56 -0.72
CA PRO A 20 29.51 -0.29 -0.37
C PRO A 20 28.56 0.83 -0.82
N GLY A 21 27.44 0.97 -0.11
CA GLY A 21 26.57 2.13 -0.22
C GLY A 21 27.26 3.33 0.42
N ASP A 22 27.53 4.36 -0.38
CA ASP A 22 27.91 5.70 0.07
C ASP A 22 26.99 6.09 1.23
N GLY A 23 27.55 6.46 2.38
CA GLY A 23 26.85 6.72 3.65
C GLY A 23 25.95 7.96 3.64
N ARG A 24 25.27 8.21 2.52
CA ARG A 24 24.22 9.21 2.39
C ARG A 24 22.97 8.65 3.03
N SER A 25 22.85 8.94 4.32
CA SER A 25 21.60 9.20 5.03
C SER A 25 20.40 8.45 4.45
N MET A 26 20.14 7.25 4.96
CA MET A 26 18.75 6.76 5.00
C MET A 26 17.96 7.88 5.66
N SER A 27 17.27 8.68 4.85
CA SER A 27 16.43 9.76 5.32
C SER A 27 15.48 9.12 6.33
N ASN A 28 15.58 9.56 7.59
CA ASN A 28 14.58 9.19 8.59
C ASN A 28 13.21 9.38 7.93
N PRO A 29 12.32 8.37 7.96
CA PRO A 29 10.96 8.56 7.48
C PRO A 29 10.42 9.84 8.13
N PRO A 30 9.75 10.73 7.37
CA PRO A 30 9.30 12.00 7.91
C PRO A 30 8.49 11.73 9.18
N ALA A 31 8.77 12.50 10.21
CA ALA A 31 8.27 12.24 11.56
C ALA A 31 6.74 12.12 11.62
N ARG A 32 6.02 12.73 10.66
CA ARG A 32 4.60 12.55 10.30
C ARG A 32 4.35 13.06 8.87
N LEU A 33 3.27 12.58 8.25
CA LEU A 33 2.78 13.12 6.97
C LEU A 33 2.05 14.46 7.20
N THR A 34 2.31 15.47 6.36
CA THR A 34 1.67 16.79 6.44
C THR A 34 0.74 17.03 5.24
N ALA A 35 -0.25 17.92 5.40
CA ALA A 35 -1.16 18.29 4.32
C ALA A 35 -0.40 18.82 3.09
N GLU A 36 0.58 19.70 3.34
CA GLU A 36 1.42 20.33 2.32
C GLU A 36 2.20 19.28 1.51
N ALA A 37 2.81 18.29 2.19
CA ALA A 37 3.55 17.24 1.51
C ALA A 37 2.63 16.37 0.63
N VAL A 38 1.42 16.05 1.11
CA VAL A 38 0.44 15.29 0.33
C VAL A 38 -0.06 16.10 -0.86
N ASP A 39 -0.38 17.39 -0.66
CA ASP A 39 -0.84 18.26 -1.75
C ASP A 39 0.21 18.45 -2.86
N GLU A 40 1.49 18.49 -2.50
CA GLU A 40 2.59 18.58 -3.46
C GLU A 40 2.67 17.33 -4.35
N VAL A 41 2.50 16.14 -3.77
CA VAL A 41 2.61 14.86 -4.48
C VAL A 41 1.32 14.49 -5.22
N PHE A 42 0.15 14.89 -4.72
CA PHE A 42 -1.16 14.59 -5.28
C PHE A 42 -1.89 15.84 -5.79
N PRO A 43 -1.36 16.54 -6.81
CA PRO A 43 -1.99 17.74 -7.34
C PRO A 43 -3.36 17.46 -7.99
N ARG A 44 -3.65 16.18 -8.28
CA ARG A 44 -4.90 15.72 -8.91
C ARG A 44 -5.97 15.32 -7.92
N GLY A 45 -5.68 15.24 -6.61
CA GLY A 45 -6.72 15.02 -5.63
C GLY A 45 -6.23 14.45 -4.31
N VAL A 46 -6.66 15.11 -3.23
CA VAL A 46 -6.60 14.62 -1.86
C VAL A 46 -8.02 14.64 -1.31
N VAL A 47 -8.49 13.49 -0.86
CA VAL A 47 -9.82 13.32 -0.26
C VAL A 47 -9.81 13.98 1.12
N ARG A 48 -10.54 15.10 1.20
CA ARG A 48 -10.77 15.86 2.43
C ARG A 48 -12.28 16.07 2.58
N PRO A 49 -12.96 15.13 3.24
CA PRO A 49 -14.39 15.22 3.47
C PRO A 49 -14.77 16.59 4.08
N PRO A 50 -15.83 17.25 3.61
CA PRO A 50 -16.28 18.49 4.23
C PRO A 50 -16.65 18.26 5.70
N ALA A 51 -16.67 19.33 6.49
CA ALA A 51 -17.00 19.25 7.90
C ALA A 51 -18.36 18.55 8.11
N GLY A 52 -18.35 17.45 8.86
CA GLY A 52 -19.55 16.63 9.12
C GLY A 52 -19.79 15.48 8.16
N ALA A 53 -19.02 15.35 7.06
CA ALA A 53 -19.13 14.22 6.14
C ALA A 53 -18.36 12.97 6.61
N ILE A 54 -17.46 13.10 7.60
CA ILE A 54 -16.86 11.92 8.25
C ILE A 54 -17.94 11.24 9.12
N PRO A 55 -18.30 9.97 8.83
CA PRO A 55 -19.35 9.27 9.56
C PRO A 55 -19.15 9.32 11.09
N PRO A 56 -20.23 9.43 11.88
CA PRO A 56 -20.13 9.47 13.34
C PRO A 56 -19.60 8.16 13.95
N GLY A 57 -19.71 7.03 13.24
CA GLY A 57 -19.14 5.74 13.65
C GLY A 57 -17.60 5.73 13.64
N ILE A 58 -16.94 6.62 12.89
CA ILE A 58 -15.49 6.82 12.98
C ILE A 58 -15.17 7.61 14.25
N LYS A 59 -15.19 6.93 15.39
CA LYS A 59 -14.99 7.49 16.74
C LYS A 59 -13.51 7.71 17.05
N HIS A 60 -12.62 7.01 16.37
CA HIS A 60 -11.17 7.11 16.57
C HIS A 60 -10.68 8.54 16.29
N ARG A 61 -10.39 9.29 17.36
CA ARG A 61 -10.03 10.70 17.30
C ARG A 61 -8.82 10.98 16.38
N PRO A 62 -7.69 10.26 16.47
CA PRO A 62 -6.55 10.47 15.56
C PRO A 62 -6.93 10.32 14.08
N THR A 63 -7.79 9.36 13.75
CA THR A 63 -8.26 9.16 12.36
C THR A 63 -9.07 10.37 11.89
N ARG A 64 -10.00 10.87 12.71
CA ARG A 64 -10.78 12.07 12.37
C ARG A 64 -9.88 13.30 12.21
N GLU A 65 -8.91 13.49 13.10
CA GLU A 65 -7.96 14.61 13.04
C GLU A 65 -7.11 14.53 11.76
N PHE A 66 -6.61 13.35 11.42
CA PHE A 66 -5.81 13.14 10.22
C PHE A 66 -6.62 13.40 8.93
N ILE A 67 -7.82 12.84 8.81
CA ILE A 67 -8.66 13.02 7.61
C ILE A 67 -9.07 14.49 7.42
N ASN A 68 -9.41 15.20 8.51
CA ASN A 68 -9.77 16.62 8.42
C ASN A 68 -8.56 17.54 8.18
N GLY A 69 -7.39 17.20 8.73
CA GLY A 69 -6.21 18.03 8.68
C GLY A 69 -5.32 17.77 7.47
N VAL A 70 -4.90 16.52 7.30
CA VAL A 70 -3.97 16.09 6.23
C VAL A 70 -4.76 15.64 5.00
N GLY A 71 -5.79 14.82 5.19
CA GLY A 71 -6.53 14.17 4.11
C GLY A 71 -5.92 12.85 3.66
N LEU A 72 -6.62 12.18 2.75
CA LEU A 72 -6.20 10.90 2.15
C LEU A 72 -5.81 11.11 0.68
N PRO A 73 -4.67 10.58 0.21
CA PRO A 73 -4.37 10.56 -1.23
C PRO A 73 -5.53 9.94 -2.04
N GLY A 74 -6.01 10.63 -3.06
CA GLY A 74 -7.21 10.20 -3.80
C GLY A 74 -6.97 8.97 -4.67
N GLU A 75 -5.85 8.93 -5.40
CA GLU A 75 -5.44 7.75 -6.16
C GLU A 75 -3.93 7.77 -6.40
N ILE A 76 -3.34 6.57 -6.51
CA ILE A 76 -1.98 6.40 -7.04
C ILE A 76 -2.04 6.05 -8.54
N ARG A 77 -0.90 6.11 -9.22
CA ARG A 77 -0.74 5.88 -10.66
C ARG A 77 -1.36 4.58 -11.13
N GLY A 78 -1.84 4.58 -12.37
CA GLY A 78 -2.60 3.47 -12.93
C GLY A 78 -3.91 3.18 -12.20
N ARG A 79 -4.33 4.03 -11.25
CA ARG A 79 -5.46 3.79 -10.33
C ARG A 79 -5.30 2.50 -9.53
N ALA A 80 -4.05 2.11 -9.24
CA ALA A 80 -3.74 0.87 -8.55
C ALA A 80 -4.35 0.83 -7.14
N ALA A 81 -4.42 1.97 -6.46
CA ALA A 81 -5.24 2.17 -5.27
C ALA A 81 -6.01 3.49 -5.38
N VAL A 82 -7.28 3.48 -4.97
CA VAL A 82 -8.20 4.62 -5.05
C VAL A 82 -8.92 4.78 -3.72
N ILE A 83 -8.95 6.01 -3.20
CA ILE A 83 -9.81 6.44 -2.09
C ILE A 83 -10.98 7.22 -2.70
N HIS A 84 -12.19 6.80 -2.35
CA HIS A 84 -13.41 7.44 -2.82
C HIS A 84 -13.74 8.65 -1.95
N GLU A 85 -14.18 9.72 -2.60
CA GLU A 85 -14.85 10.82 -1.90
C GLU A 85 -16.13 10.29 -1.25
N PRO A 86 -16.44 10.69 0.00
CA PRO A 86 -17.71 10.34 0.61
C PRO A 86 -18.88 10.96 -0.16
N ALA A 87 -19.98 10.23 -0.27
CA ALA A 87 -21.22 10.72 -0.87
C ALA A 87 -22.03 11.57 0.13
N ASP A 88 -23.23 12.01 -0.28
CA ASP A 88 -24.19 12.67 0.60
C ASP A 88 -24.60 11.72 1.74
N GLY A 89 -23.95 11.85 2.90
CA GLY A 89 -24.12 10.96 4.05
C GLY A 89 -22.83 10.35 4.59
N GLY A 90 -21.71 10.52 3.88
CA GLY A 90 -20.41 9.99 4.28
C GLY A 90 -19.97 8.77 3.48
N TRP A 91 -18.97 8.06 4.00
CA TRP A 91 -18.60 6.75 3.49
C TRP A 91 -19.63 5.69 3.87
N GLN A 92 -19.78 4.70 3.00
CA GLN A 92 -20.77 3.63 3.15
C GLN A 92 -20.41 2.70 4.32
N PRO A 93 -21.35 2.39 5.23
CA PRO A 93 -21.17 1.39 6.27
C PRO A 93 -20.97 -0.02 5.70
N LEU A 94 -20.21 -0.87 6.42
CA LEU A 94 -19.92 -2.23 5.98
C LEU A 94 -21.17 -3.13 5.77
N PRO A 95 -22.26 -3.04 6.56
CA PRO A 95 -23.47 -3.81 6.31
C PRO A 95 -24.11 -3.47 4.96
N ASP A 96 -24.11 -2.19 4.59
CA ASP A 96 -24.68 -1.75 3.31
C ASP A 96 -23.82 -2.24 2.14
N LEU A 97 -22.50 -2.11 2.26
CA LEU A 97 -21.54 -2.66 1.29
C LEU A 97 -21.72 -4.19 1.16
N TRP A 98 -21.92 -4.90 2.28
CA TRP A 98 -22.11 -6.35 2.28
C TRP A 98 -23.35 -6.77 1.51
N GLU A 99 -24.46 -6.05 1.65
CA GLU A 99 -25.69 -6.34 0.90
C GLU A 99 -25.48 -6.23 -0.62
N GLU A 100 -24.60 -5.34 -1.07
CA GLU A 100 -24.25 -5.16 -2.49
C GLU A 100 -23.35 -6.29 -3.01
N ILE A 101 -22.39 -6.77 -2.22
CA ILE A 101 -21.37 -7.71 -2.70
C ILE A 101 -21.63 -9.18 -2.35
N ARG A 102 -22.56 -9.47 -1.44
CA ARG A 102 -22.86 -10.86 -1.00
C ARG A 102 -23.32 -11.79 -2.12
N GLU A 103 -23.81 -11.25 -3.25
CA GLU A 103 -24.21 -12.04 -4.42
C GLU A 103 -23.01 -12.66 -5.16
N HIS A 104 -21.77 -12.27 -4.80
CA HIS A 104 -20.53 -12.76 -5.39
C HIS A 104 -19.86 -13.90 -4.61
N ASP A 105 -20.62 -14.67 -3.83
CA ASP A 105 -20.12 -15.83 -3.04
C ASP A 105 -19.03 -15.47 -2.01
N TRP A 106 -19.08 -14.27 -1.44
CA TRP A 106 -18.12 -13.86 -0.40
C TRP A 106 -18.42 -14.60 0.92
N THR A 107 -17.40 -15.28 1.47
CA THR A 107 -17.55 -16.24 2.60
C THR A 107 -16.94 -15.77 3.93
N TRP A 108 -16.46 -14.53 4.01
CA TRP A 108 -15.82 -14.03 5.23
C TRP A 108 -16.83 -13.70 6.33
N THR A 109 -16.35 -13.74 7.58
CA THR A 109 -17.18 -13.47 8.77
C THR A 109 -17.23 -11.98 9.04
N MET A 110 -18.45 -11.45 9.14
CA MET A 110 -18.70 -10.05 9.52
C MET A 110 -18.02 -9.74 10.87
N PRO A 111 -17.28 -8.63 11.00
CA PRO A 111 -16.69 -8.22 12.27
C PRO A 111 -17.77 -7.88 13.30
N GLU A 112 -17.36 -7.74 14.56
CA GLU A 112 -18.22 -7.14 15.58
C GLU A 112 -18.46 -5.66 15.25
N HIS A 113 -19.67 -5.18 15.53
CA HIS A 113 -20.10 -3.80 15.27
C HIS A 113 -19.83 -3.32 13.83
N PRO A 114 -20.26 -4.07 12.80
CA PRO A 114 -19.96 -3.72 11.40
C PRO A 114 -20.54 -2.36 10.98
N GLU A 115 -21.58 -1.87 11.65
CA GLU A 115 -22.13 -0.53 11.47
C GLU A 115 -21.13 0.61 11.75
N ASP A 116 -20.06 0.33 12.49
CA ASP A 116 -18.97 1.29 12.77
C ASP A 116 -17.79 1.13 11.79
N TRP A 117 -17.93 0.32 10.73
CA TRP A 117 -16.90 0.09 9.73
C TRP A 117 -17.30 0.72 8.40
N PHE A 118 -16.37 1.36 7.70
CA PHE A 118 -16.68 2.23 6.56
C PHE A 118 -15.83 1.93 5.33
N TYR A 119 -16.48 1.65 4.21
CA TYR A 119 -15.85 1.47 2.90
C TYR A 119 -15.30 2.80 2.39
N ILE A 120 -13.99 2.84 2.13
CA ILE A 120 -13.30 4.08 1.74
C ILE A 120 -12.70 4.04 0.34
N GLY A 121 -12.60 2.88 -0.29
CA GLY A 121 -11.84 2.75 -1.53
C GLY A 121 -11.46 1.33 -1.86
N ASN A 122 -10.65 1.15 -2.88
CA ASN A 122 -10.26 -0.17 -3.36
C ASN A 122 -8.82 -0.20 -3.83
N ILE A 123 -8.28 -1.41 -3.92
CA ILE A 123 -7.05 -1.72 -4.63
C ILE A 123 -7.45 -2.50 -5.87
N PHE A 124 -7.14 -1.95 -7.05
CA PHE A 124 -7.70 -2.42 -8.32
C PHE A 124 -7.34 -3.89 -8.58
N GLY A 125 -8.38 -4.71 -8.79
CA GLY A 125 -8.25 -6.14 -9.07
C GLY A 125 -7.78 -6.99 -7.88
N LEU A 126 -7.72 -6.42 -6.67
CA LEU A 126 -7.27 -7.12 -5.47
C LEU A 126 -8.32 -7.12 -4.35
N GLY A 127 -9.02 -6.01 -4.12
CA GLY A 127 -10.01 -5.94 -3.05
C GLY A 127 -10.41 -4.55 -2.58
N LEU A 128 -11.18 -4.51 -1.48
CA LEU A 128 -11.78 -3.31 -0.91
C LEU A 128 -11.06 -2.88 0.37
N LEU A 129 -11.04 -1.56 0.59
CA LEU A 129 -10.47 -0.91 1.76
C LEU A 129 -11.59 -0.44 2.69
N VAL A 130 -11.48 -0.82 3.97
CA VAL A 130 -12.47 -0.48 5.00
C VAL A 130 -11.75 0.09 6.22
N ILE A 131 -12.29 1.15 6.82
CA ILE A 131 -11.83 1.67 8.11
C ILE A 131 -12.66 1.04 9.22
N ASP A 132 -11.99 0.50 10.23
CA ASP A 132 -12.61 0.24 11.54
C ASP A 132 -12.73 1.58 12.28
N GLY A 133 -13.96 2.05 12.50
CA GLY A 133 -14.24 3.35 13.10
C GLY A 133 -13.82 3.48 14.57
N GLU A 134 -13.68 2.38 15.29
CA GLU A 134 -13.27 2.39 16.70
C GLU A 134 -11.75 2.53 16.84
N SER A 135 -10.99 1.72 16.11
CA SER A 135 -9.53 1.67 16.21
C SER A 135 -8.80 2.58 15.20
N GLY A 136 -9.48 2.98 14.12
CA GLY A 136 -8.88 3.70 13.00
C GLY A 136 -7.97 2.85 12.11
N GLN A 137 -7.96 1.53 12.32
CA GLN A 137 -7.22 0.58 11.48
C GLN A 137 -7.84 0.50 10.09
N VAL A 138 -7.00 0.21 9.10
CA VAL A 138 -7.47 -0.09 7.74
C VAL A 138 -7.44 -1.59 7.54
N ARG A 139 -8.57 -2.13 7.10
CA ARG A 139 -8.79 -3.53 6.79
C ARG A 139 -8.94 -3.70 5.30
N PHE A 140 -8.53 -4.87 4.84
CA PHE A 140 -8.65 -5.26 3.44
C PHE A 140 -9.61 -6.42 3.32
N ILE A 141 -10.54 -6.30 2.38
CA ILE A 141 -11.44 -7.37 1.98
C ILE A 141 -11.00 -7.84 0.59
N PRO A 142 -10.29 -8.97 0.49
CA PRO A 142 -9.82 -9.46 -0.80
C PRO A 142 -11.01 -9.86 -1.69
N GLU A 143 -10.81 -9.79 -3.01
CA GLU A 143 -11.79 -10.34 -3.97
C GLU A 143 -11.88 -11.88 -3.92
N SER A 144 -10.88 -12.53 -3.35
CA SER A 144 -10.85 -13.98 -3.14
C SER A 144 -11.64 -14.40 -1.90
N GLU A 145 -11.85 -15.72 -1.71
CA GLU A 145 -12.47 -16.28 -0.51
C GLU A 145 -11.63 -16.12 0.78
N ALA A 146 -10.53 -15.36 0.73
CA ALA A 146 -9.76 -15.05 1.91
C ALA A 146 -10.56 -14.15 2.87
N GLY A 147 -10.38 -14.36 4.17
CA GLY A 147 -11.01 -13.55 5.20
C GLY A 147 -10.55 -12.09 5.16
N LEU A 148 -11.35 -11.20 5.74
CA LEU A 148 -10.94 -9.84 6.04
C LEU A 148 -9.67 -9.84 6.91
N PHE A 149 -8.66 -9.05 6.55
CA PHE A 149 -7.43 -8.95 7.34
C PHE A 149 -6.98 -7.51 7.60
N LEU A 150 -6.11 -7.35 8.59
CA LEU A 150 -5.50 -6.06 8.92
C LEU A 150 -4.50 -5.67 7.84
N LEU A 151 -4.76 -4.55 7.16
CA LEU A 151 -3.82 -4.02 6.17
C LEU A 151 -2.89 -2.99 6.79
N HIS A 152 -3.44 -2.02 7.53
CA HIS A 152 -2.64 -0.98 8.18
C HIS A 152 -3.08 -0.74 9.61
N LYS A 153 -2.11 -0.39 10.46
CA LYS A 153 -2.36 0.02 11.85
C LYS A 153 -3.15 1.32 11.97
N SER A 154 -3.20 2.14 10.90
CA SER A 154 -3.90 3.42 10.88
C SER A 154 -4.19 3.92 9.47
N VAL A 155 -5.12 4.86 9.35
CA VAL A 155 -5.38 5.63 8.11
C VAL A 155 -4.16 6.47 7.69
N GLU A 156 -3.36 6.97 8.63
CA GLU A 156 -2.11 7.68 8.33
C GLU A 156 -1.11 6.77 7.63
N SER A 157 -1.00 5.50 8.04
CA SER A 157 -0.16 4.51 7.36
C SER A 157 -0.59 4.25 5.92
N LEU A 158 -1.89 4.09 5.68
CA LEU A 158 -2.40 3.94 4.32
C LEU A 158 -2.02 5.15 3.45
N ALA A 159 -2.27 6.36 3.97
CA ALA A 159 -1.92 7.59 3.28
C ALA A 159 -0.42 7.70 3.00
N TYR A 160 0.42 7.31 3.97
CA TYR A 160 1.87 7.31 3.81
C TYR A 160 2.33 6.36 2.71
N TYR A 161 1.75 5.16 2.64
CA TYR A 161 2.07 4.18 1.60
C TYR A 161 1.80 4.72 0.21
N MET A 162 0.59 5.24 0.01
CA MET A 162 0.21 5.88 -1.25
C MET A 162 1.14 7.05 -1.58
N TYR A 163 1.45 7.88 -0.59
CA TYR A 163 2.37 9.00 -0.72
C TYR A 163 3.79 8.61 -1.13
N ALA A 164 4.40 7.64 -0.46
CA ALA A 164 5.77 7.24 -0.75
C ALA A 164 5.89 6.65 -2.16
N ILE A 165 4.90 5.86 -2.59
CA ILE A 165 4.80 5.32 -3.96
C ILE A 165 4.79 6.48 -4.98
N GLU A 166 3.89 7.45 -4.84
CA GLU A 166 3.84 8.54 -5.83
C GLU A 166 5.04 9.48 -5.79
N ARG A 167 5.51 9.83 -4.58
CA ARG A 167 6.68 10.68 -4.37
C ARG A 167 7.90 10.11 -5.08
N ASP A 168 8.10 8.80 -4.99
CA ASP A 168 9.32 8.14 -5.49
C ASP A 168 9.21 7.64 -6.91
N GLY A 169 8.05 7.76 -7.56
CA GLY A 169 7.84 7.14 -8.86
C GLY A 169 8.68 7.68 -10.01
N GLN A 170 9.42 8.77 -9.84
CA GLN A 170 10.47 9.17 -10.78
C GLN A 170 11.73 8.29 -10.66
N LYS A 171 12.04 7.76 -9.48
CA LYS A 171 13.23 6.94 -9.18
C LYS A 171 13.20 5.56 -9.84
N TYR A 172 12.02 5.12 -10.27
CA TYR A 172 11.82 3.86 -11.00
C TYR A 172 11.04 4.09 -12.30
N SER A 173 11.15 5.29 -12.86
CA SER A 173 10.61 5.61 -14.19
C SER A 173 11.52 5.10 -15.32
N GLU A 174 10.94 4.84 -16.49
CA GLU A 174 11.67 4.43 -17.69
C GLU A 174 12.68 5.50 -18.12
N ALA A 175 12.33 6.78 -17.97
CA ALA A 175 13.23 7.89 -18.28
C ALA A 175 14.48 7.88 -17.38
N TYR A 176 14.31 7.64 -16.08
CA TYR A 176 15.43 7.55 -15.14
C TYR A 176 16.26 6.29 -15.39
N ALA A 177 15.62 5.12 -15.50
CA ALA A 177 16.30 3.86 -15.81
C ALA A 177 17.10 3.94 -17.11
N ALA A 178 16.53 4.50 -18.17
CA ALA A 178 17.22 4.72 -19.45
C ALA A 178 18.34 5.77 -19.38
N SER A 179 18.34 6.66 -18.39
CA SER A 179 19.45 7.60 -18.17
C SER A 179 20.64 6.90 -17.50
N ILE A 180 20.37 6.00 -16.55
CA ILE A 180 21.37 5.19 -15.86
C ILE A 180 22.01 4.18 -16.82
N ASP A 181 21.21 3.47 -17.60
CA ASP A 181 21.66 2.48 -18.61
C ASP A 181 22.61 3.08 -19.67
N LYS A 182 22.60 4.40 -19.84
CA LYS A 182 23.46 5.14 -20.78
C LYS A 182 24.70 5.74 -20.12
N ASP A 183 24.79 5.76 -18.79
CA ASP A 183 25.95 6.31 -18.09
C ASP A 183 27.06 5.25 -18.02
N PRO A 184 28.20 5.44 -18.72
CA PRO A 184 29.29 4.47 -18.69
C PRO A 184 29.99 4.35 -17.32
N ASN A 185 29.69 5.24 -16.37
CA ASN A 185 30.24 5.22 -15.02
C ASN A 185 29.28 4.60 -13.99
N ASP A 186 28.04 4.33 -14.37
CA ASP A 186 27.07 3.65 -13.52
C ASP A 186 27.06 2.15 -13.88
N PRO A 187 27.37 1.25 -12.94
CA PRO A 187 27.40 -0.19 -13.23
C PRO A 187 26.00 -0.81 -13.34
N ARG A 188 24.93 -0.06 -13.07
CA ARG A 188 23.55 -0.56 -13.09
C ARG A 188 22.98 -0.54 -14.51
N ASP A 189 22.18 -1.56 -14.82
CA ASP A 189 21.28 -1.56 -15.97
C ASP A 189 19.86 -1.14 -15.53
N LYS A 190 18.91 -1.11 -16.47
CA LYS A 190 17.52 -0.75 -16.18
C LYS A 190 16.87 -1.64 -15.12
N GLU A 191 17.07 -2.95 -15.22
CA GLU A 191 16.52 -3.92 -14.27
C GLU A 191 17.06 -3.66 -12.86
N GLY A 192 18.35 -3.35 -12.74
CA GLY A 192 18.98 -2.95 -11.49
C GLY A 192 18.36 -1.69 -10.88
N VAL A 193 17.99 -0.69 -11.70
CA VAL A 193 17.31 0.53 -11.23
C VAL A 193 15.92 0.23 -10.67
N PHE A 194 15.12 -0.57 -11.36
CA PHE A 194 13.79 -0.94 -10.90
C PHE A 194 13.85 -1.76 -9.62
N MET A 195 14.73 -2.76 -9.57
CA MET A 195 14.97 -3.57 -8.39
C MET A 195 15.38 -2.70 -7.20
N GLU A 196 16.39 -1.84 -7.36
CA GLU A 196 16.84 -0.92 -6.29
C GLU A 196 15.70 0.01 -5.82
N GLY A 197 14.89 0.52 -6.74
CA GLY A 197 13.72 1.34 -6.43
C GLY A 197 12.69 0.60 -5.58
N GLY A 198 12.33 -0.63 -5.97
CA GLY A 198 11.44 -1.49 -5.21
C GLY A 198 11.98 -1.82 -3.81
N ARG A 199 13.27 -2.16 -3.70
CA ARG A 199 13.92 -2.44 -2.40
C ARG A 199 13.89 -1.23 -1.48
N ALA A 200 14.29 -0.07 -1.99
CA ALA A 200 14.36 1.16 -1.22
C ALA A 200 12.97 1.59 -0.73
N LEU A 201 11.98 1.57 -1.62
CA LEU A 201 10.59 1.88 -1.27
C LEU A 201 10.08 0.92 -0.20
N SER A 202 10.28 -0.38 -0.39
CA SER A 202 9.80 -1.37 0.56
C SER A 202 10.44 -1.25 1.94
N ALA A 203 11.74 -0.97 2.02
CA ALA A 203 12.43 -0.77 3.30
C ALA A 203 11.86 0.43 4.05
N GLU A 204 11.57 1.53 3.33
CA GLU A 204 10.93 2.71 3.90
C GLU A 204 9.51 2.39 4.40
N LEU A 205 8.71 1.73 3.57
CA LEU A 205 7.33 1.35 3.91
C LEU A 205 7.31 0.43 5.15
N TYR A 206 8.19 -0.57 5.21
CA TYR A 206 8.30 -1.48 6.35
C TYR A 206 8.68 -0.74 7.63
N ALA A 207 9.63 0.20 7.54
CA ALA A 207 10.02 1.03 8.67
C ALA A 207 8.86 1.92 9.17
N PHE A 208 7.98 2.37 8.28
CA PHE A 208 6.81 3.18 8.64
C PHE A 208 5.68 2.36 9.25
N ASP A 209 5.27 1.26 8.60
CA ASP A 209 4.22 0.36 9.08
C ASP A 209 4.47 -1.08 8.59
N PRO A 210 5.07 -1.97 9.40
CA PRO A 210 5.36 -3.34 8.96
C PRO A 210 4.10 -4.20 8.81
N THR A 211 2.92 -3.72 9.23
CA THR A 211 1.66 -4.48 9.26
C THR A 211 1.29 -5.19 7.95
N PRO A 212 1.43 -4.57 6.76
CA PRO A 212 1.10 -5.24 5.51
C PRO A 212 2.15 -6.26 5.03
N PHE A 213 3.30 -6.35 5.69
CA PHE A 213 4.37 -7.27 5.32
C PHE A 213 4.28 -8.54 6.18
N VAL A 214 3.71 -9.59 5.61
CA VAL A 214 3.74 -10.91 6.23
C VAL A 214 5.14 -11.54 6.10
N ASN A 215 5.55 -12.28 7.13
CA ASN A 215 6.69 -13.22 7.14
C ASN A 215 8.11 -12.71 7.46
N ASP A 216 8.31 -11.50 8.01
CA ASP A 216 9.66 -10.99 8.36
C ASP A 216 10.69 -11.18 7.23
N ALA A 217 10.22 -11.23 5.97
CA ALA A 217 11.06 -11.61 4.84
C ALA A 217 12.13 -10.54 4.61
N ASP A 218 13.38 -10.98 4.45
CA ASP A 218 14.51 -10.11 4.11
C ASP A 218 14.23 -9.32 2.80
N GLU A 219 13.42 -9.90 1.91
CA GLU A 219 12.88 -9.27 0.70
C GLU A 219 11.35 -9.50 0.63
N PRO A 220 10.51 -8.53 1.06
CA PRO A 220 9.05 -8.68 1.14
C PRO A 220 8.31 -8.90 -0.21
N TRP A 221 9.02 -8.90 -1.33
CA TRP A 221 8.49 -9.21 -2.67
C TRP A 221 8.87 -10.62 -3.18
N GLU A 222 9.71 -11.39 -2.47
CA GLU A 222 10.07 -12.76 -2.87
C GLU A 222 8.93 -13.75 -2.59
N ASP A 223 8.17 -14.10 -3.63
CA ASP A 223 7.22 -15.25 -3.86
C ASP A 223 6.24 -15.67 -2.73
N ASN A 224 6.33 -15.10 -1.54
CA ASN A 224 5.54 -15.36 -0.33
C ASN A 224 5.10 -14.06 0.37
N GLY A 225 5.34 -12.90 -0.25
CA GLY A 225 4.78 -11.62 0.20
C GLY A 225 3.28 -11.62 -0.08
N GLU A 226 2.48 -12.11 0.86
CA GLU A 226 1.02 -12.12 0.71
C GLU A 226 0.50 -10.70 0.94
N GLY A 227 -0.24 -10.17 -0.03
CA GLY A 227 -0.98 -8.92 0.14
C GLY A 227 -0.76 -7.90 -0.97
N PRO A 228 -1.58 -6.85 -0.99
CA PRO A 228 -1.66 -5.96 -2.13
C PRO A 228 -0.40 -5.09 -2.33
N TRP A 229 0.26 -4.67 -1.25
CA TRP A 229 1.47 -3.84 -1.36
C TRP A 229 2.69 -4.62 -1.83
N ALA A 230 2.85 -5.88 -1.39
CA ALA A 230 3.92 -6.74 -1.87
C ALA A 230 3.82 -6.98 -3.38
N TRP A 231 2.59 -7.14 -3.89
CA TRP A 231 2.33 -7.24 -5.32
C TRP A 231 2.72 -5.96 -6.08
N MET A 232 2.34 -4.77 -5.59
CA MET A 232 2.74 -3.50 -6.24
C MET A 232 4.26 -3.28 -6.22
N ILE A 233 4.92 -3.59 -5.10
CA ILE A 233 6.38 -3.45 -4.98
C ILE A 233 7.08 -4.39 -5.96
N ARG A 234 6.56 -5.61 -6.14
CA ARG A 234 7.04 -6.54 -7.16
C ARG A 234 6.88 -5.96 -8.56
N GLU A 235 5.71 -5.43 -8.91
CA GLU A 235 5.50 -4.81 -10.21
C GLU A 235 6.44 -3.61 -10.47
N ILE A 236 6.69 -2.77 -9.45
CA ILE A 236 7.69 -1.71 -9.51
C ILE A 236 9.08 -2.29 -9.78
N SER A 237 9.45 -3.36 -9.07
CA SER A 237 10.76 -4.01 -9.20
C SER A 237 10.97 -4.69 -10.56
N GLU A 238 9.88 -5.12 -11.20
CA GLU A 238 9.85 -5.70 -12.54
C GLU A 238 9.71 -4.62 -13.64
N GLY A 239 9.61 -3.34 -13.28
CA GLY A 239 9.51 -2.21 -14.21
C GLY A 239 8.12 -2.01 -14.82
N ALA A 240 7.09 -2.70 -14.32
CA ALA A 240 5.72 -2.55 -14.84
C ALA A 240 5.12 -1.16 -14.56
N TRP A 241 5.71 -0.39 -13.63
CA TRP A 241 5.28 0.95 -13.22
C TRP A 241 6.18 2.06 -13.79
N ALA A 242 6.97 1.75 -14.81
CA ALA A 242 7.98 2.66 -15.36
C ALA A 242 7.42 3.74 -16.32
N GLU A 243 6.12 3.73 -16.62
CA GLU A 243 5.46 4.72 -17.50
C GLU A 243 5.46 6.16 -16.94
#